data_AF-A0A0R2NMV0-F1
#
_entry.id   AF-A0A0R2NMV0-F1
#
_cell.length_a   1.000
_cell.length_b   1.000
_cell.length_c   1.000
_cell.angle_alpha   90.00
_cell.angle_beta   90.00
_cell.angle_gamma   90.00
#
_symmetry.space_group_name_H-M   'P 1'
#
loop_
_entity.id
_entity.type
_entity.pdbx_description
1 polymer ?
#
loop_
_entity_poly.entity_id
_entity_poly.type
_entity_poly.pdbx_seq_one_letter_code
_entity_poly.pdbx_strand_id
1 'polypeptide(L)'
;MPVAILSMTGLDNRELNPAIEKQLALRKLSPAQPQNALADLMVAIEARHHVTMQAWDMAVMPAEPVQIQTTYDQPVVLKAADEVVVPNLDSKSSRVLVVIGGVQADTEMVHATGQELQRKLKAYFGIQARLQFRTSSDTVQVLNTTKTVS
;
A
#
# COMPACT_ATOMS: atom_id res chain seq x y z
N MET A 1 -3.96 -3.88 16.68
CA MET A 1 -4.01 -2.79 15.67
C MET A 1 -4.57 -3.32 14.35
N PRO A 2 -5.59 -2.68 13.74
CA PRO A 2 -6.13 -3.07 12.44
C PRO A 2 -5.15 -2.70 11.31
N VAL A 3 -5.04 -3.57 10.31
CA VAL A 3 -4.17 -3.39 9.15
C VAL A 3 -4.87 -3.94 7.91
N ALA A 4 -4.78 -3.23 6.80
CA ALA A 4 -5.14 -3.74 5.49
C ALA A 4 -3.88 -3.96 4.66
N ILE A 5 -3.82 -5.09 3.99
CA ILE A 5 -2.70 -5.50 3.15
C ILE A 5 -3.26 -5.71 1.76
N LEU A 6 -2.71 -4.96 0.81
CA LEU A 6 -3.13 -4.97 -0.57
C LEU A 6 -1.94 -5.36 -1.45
N SER A 7 -2.06 -6.47 -2.19
CA SER A 7 -1.00 -6.95 -3.08
C SER A 7 -1.46 -6.99 -4.52
N MET A 8 -0.56 -6.66 -5.45
CA MET A 8 -0.84 -6.68 -6.88
C MET A 8 0.42 -6.94 -7.71
N THR A 9 0.19 -7.29 -8.98
CA THR A 9 1.25 -7.50 -9.97
C THR A 9 0.85 -6.83 -11.28
N GLY A 10 1.83 -6.44 -12.09
CA GLY A 10 1.59 -5.85 -13.41
C GLY A 10 1.10 -4.40 -13.34
N LEU A 11 1.49 -3.66 -12.30
CA LEU A 11 1.27 -2.22 -12.23
C LEU A 11 2.15 -1.51 -13.25
N ASP A 12 1.52 -0.77 -14.18
CA ASP A 12 2.22 0.25 -14.94
C ASP A 12 2.14 1.57 -14.19
N ASN A 13 3.24 1.92 -13.52
CA ASN A 13 3.33 3.08 -12.65
C ASN A 13 4.09 4.25 -13.30
N ARG A 14 4.44 4.11 -14.59
CA ARG A 14 5.22 5.11 -15.36
C ARG A 14 4.35 6.26 -15.82
N GLU A 15 3.13 5.95 -16.22
CA GLU A 15 2.20 6.94 -16.74
C GLU A 15 1.44 7.58 -15.57
N LEU A 16 1.63 8.89 -15.38
CA LEU A 16 0.84 9.65 -14.43
C LEU A 16 -0.63 9.65 -14.88
N ASN A 17 -1.54 9.59 -13.91
CA ASN A 17 -2.96 9.56 -14.21
C ASN A 17 -3.56 10.98 -14.09
N PRO A 18 -4.08 11.57 -15.18
CA PRO A 18 -4.60 12.95 -15.16
C PRO A 18 -5.75 13.17 -14.17
N ALA A 19 -6.54 12.12 -13.89
CA ALA A 19 -7.62 12.21 -12.90
C ALA A 19 -7.07 12.30 -11.46
N ILE A 20 -5.94 11.67 -11.18
CA ILE A 20 -5.25 11.73 -9.88
C ILE A 20 -4.56 13.09 -9.74
N GLU A 21 -3.83 13.54 -10.77
CA GLU A 21 -3.19 14.87 -10.77
C GLU A 21 -4.20 15.99 -10.52
N LYS A 22 -5.36 15.93 -11.20
CA LYS A 22 -6.46 16.87 -10.98
C LYS A 22 -6.97 16.83 -9.53
N GLN A 23 -7.07 15.64 -8.92
CA GLN A 23 -7.48 15.52 -7.51
C GLN A 23 -6.45 16.14 -6.57
N LEU A 24 -5.16 15.93 -6.81
CA LEU A 24 -4.08 16.55 -6.02
C LEU A 24 -4.13 18.08 -6.15
N ALA A 25 -4.23 18.60 -7.37
CA ALA A 25 -4.29 20.04 -7.63
C ALA A 25 -5.52 20.71 -6.99
N LEU A 26 -6.72 20.12 -7.16
CA LEU A 26 -7.96 20.66 -6.58
C LEU A 26 -7.91 20.73 -5.04
N ARG A 27 -7.20 19.79 -4.42
CA ARG A 27 -7.05 19.71 -2.97
C ARG A 27 -5.78 20.37 -2.44
N LYS A 28 -4.98 20.99 -3.32
CA LYS A 28 -3.68 21.60 -3.00
C LYS A 28 -2.73 20.64 -2.29
N LEU A 29 -2.75 19.37 -2.69
CA LEU A 29 -1.85 18.34 -2.18
C LEU A 29 -0.59 18.29 -3.04
N SER A 30 0.57 18.17 -2.41
CA SER A 30 1.82 17.93 -3.11
C SER A 30 1.85 16.50 -3.66
N PRO A 31 2.31 16.28 -4.90
CA PRO A 31 2.57 14.94 -5.42
C PRO A 31 3.59 14.18 -4.58
N ALA A 32 3.52 12.87 -4.62
CA ALA A 32 4.46 12.00 -3.92
C ALA A 32 5.88 12.17 -4.48
N GLN A 33 6.89 11.84 -3.67
CA GLN A 33 8.30 11.88 -4.05
C GLN A 33 8.98 10.55 -3.66
N PRO A 34 9.53 9.78 -4.62
CA PRO A 34 9.50 10.02 -6.07
C PRO A 34 8.08 9.92 -6.65
N GLN A 35 7.78 10.74 -7.65
CA GLN A 35 6.44 10.81 -8.24
C GLN A 35 6.16 9.56 -9.10
N ASN A 36 5.01 8.94 -8.85
CA ASN A 36 4.44 7.88 -9.66
C ASN A 36 2.93 7.81 -9.39
N ALA A 37 2.17 7.21 -10.31
CA ALA A 37 0.71 7.28 -10.28
C ALA A 37 0.09 6.63 -9.04
N LEU A 38 0.63 5.52 -8.56
CA LEU A 38 0.16 4.86 -7.34
C LEU A 38 0.50 5.68 -6.08
N ALA A 39 1.70 6.23 -5.99
CA ALA A 39 2.09 7.05 -4.84
C ALA A 39 1.23 8.33 -4.78
N ASP A 40 0.96 8.97 -5.91
CA ASP A 40 0.06 10.12 -6.00
C ASP A 40 -1.38 9.76 -5.61
N LEU A 41 -1.84 8.57 -6.02
CA LEU A 41 -3.14 8.04 -5.60
C LEU A 41 -3.17 7.84 -4.07
N MET A 42 -2.11 7.29 -3.50
CA MET A 42 -2.00 7.06 -2.06
C MET A 42 -2.09 8.40 -1.31
N VAL A 43 -1.34 9.43 -1.72
CA VAL A 43 -1.42 10.78 -1.14
C VAL A 43 -2.84 11.33 -1.18
N ALA A 44 -3.54 11.19 -2.31
CA ALA A 44 -4.91 11.67 -2.45
C ALA A 44 -5.88 10.96 -1.48
N ILE A 45 -5.72 9.66 -1.26
CA ILE A 45 -6.58 8.87 -0.36
C ILE A 45 -6.21 9.14 1.11
N GLU A 46 -4.92 9.17 1.44
CA GLU A 46 -4.41 9.48 2.78
C GLU A 46 -4.94 10.81 3.30
N ALA A 47 -4.89 11.86 2.48
CA ALA A 47 -5.40 13.18 2.85
C ALA A 47 -6.92 13.19 3.14
N ARG A 48 -7.67 12.16 2.75
CA ARG A 48 -9.11 12.03 3.02
C ARG A 48 -9.37 11.20 4.29
N HIS A 49 -8.70 10.05 4.41
CA HIS A 49 -8.97 9.09 5.49
C HIS A 49 -8.11 9.29 6.72
N HIS A 50 -7.01 10.03 6.61
CA HIS A 50 -6.02 10.22 7.67
C HIS A 50 -5.41 8.89 8.17
N VAL A 51 -5.31 7.89 7.28
CA VAL A 51 -4.67 6.60 7.54
C VAL A 51 -3.45 6.46 6.65
N THR A 52 -2.29 6.27 7.25
CA THR A 52 -1.03 6.08 6.54
C THR A 52 -1.05 4.83 5.66
N MET A 53 -0.48 4.95 4.47
CA MET A 53 -0.22 3.85 3.55
C MET A 53 1.25 3.85 3.18
N GLN A 54 1.83 2.66 3.12
CA GLN A 54 3.20 2.46 2.68
C GLN A 54 3.23 1.38 1.62
N ALA A 55 4.10 1.54 0.62
CA ALA A 55 4.17 0.64 -0.51
C ALA A 55 5.61 0.21 -0.81
N TRP A 56 5.76 -1.06 -1.17
CA TRP A 56 7.02 -1.69 -1.49
C TRP A 56 6.94 -2.42 -2.83
N ASP A 57 8.03 -2.37 -3.60
CA ASP A 57 8.24 -3.24 -4.75
C ASP A 57 8.84 -4.57 -4.29
N MET A 58 7.98 -5.58 -4.24
CA MET A 58 8.29 -6.95 -3.89
C MET A 58 9.18 -7.64 -4.93
N ALA A 59 9.36 -7.08 -6.13
CA ALA A 59 10.25 -7.66 -7.14
C ALA A 59 11.74 -7.50 -6.81
N VAL A 60 12.08 -6.53 -5.96
CA VAL A 60 13.47 -6.19 -5.59
C VAL A 60 13.76 -6.44 -4.11
N MET A 61 12.94 -7.26 -3.44
CA MET A 61 13.13 -7.58 -2.03
C MET A 61 14.39 -8.42 -1.81
N PRO A 62 15.17 -8.14 -0.75
CA PRO A 62 16.42 -8.85 -0.48
C PRO A 62 16.18 -10.29 -0.02
N ALA A 63 15.00 -10.60 0.56
CA ALA A 63 14.61 -11.93 0.99
C ALA A 63 13.08 -12.10 0.99
N GLU A 64 12.63 -13.33 0.76
CA GLU A 64 11.25 -13.78 0.99
C GLU A 64 11.28 -15.00 1.94
N PRO A 65 10.37 -15.12 2.94
CA PRO A 65 9.25 -14.23 3.22
C PRO A 65 9.66 -12.94 3.95
N VAL A 66 8.86 -11.89 3.77
CA VAL A 66 8.95 -10.64 4.53
C VAL A 66 7.98 -10.65 5.71
N GLN A 67 8.27 -9.89 6.75
CA GLN A 67 7.44 -9.74 7.94
C GLN A 67 6.90 -8.32 8.04
N ILE A 68 5.60 -8.18 8.29
CA ILE A 68 5.00 -6.88 8.63
C ILE A 68 4.93 -6.79 10.15
N GLN A 69 5.59 -5.79 10.72
CA GLN A 69 5.51 -5.49 12.14
C GLN A 69 4.67 -4.23 12.35
N THR A 70 3.76 -4.32 13.32
CA THR A 70 2.75 -3.32 13.61
C THR A 70 2.78 -3.02 15.10
N THR A 71 3.08 -1.78 15.46
CA THR A 71 3.17 -1.30 16.84
C THR A 71 2.16 -0.16 17.04
N TYR A 72 1.60 -0.02 18.25
CA TYR A 72 0.53 0.95 18.50
C TYR A 72 0.96 2.42 18.32
N ASP A 73 2.24 2.70 18.55
CA ASP A 73 2.84 4.03 18.63
C ASP A 73 3.87 4.28 17.52
N GLN A 74 4.07 3.31 16.62
CA GLN A 74 5.03 3.42 15.54
C GLN A 74 4.36 3.19 14.18
N PRO A 75 4.91 3.77 13.11
CA PRO A 75 4.51 3.41 11.76
C PRO A 75 4.64 1.89 11.55
N VAL A 76 3.80 1.37 10.65
CA VAL A 76 3.98 0.00 10.18
C VAL A 76 5.35 -0.11 9.52
N VAL A 77 6.07 -1.21 9.80
CA VAL A 77 7.37 -1.49 9.18
C VAL A 77 7.36 -2.85 8.50
N LEU A 78 8.04 -2.92 7.36
CA LEU A 78 8.34 -4.18 6.68
C LEU A 78 9.76 -4.62 7.07
N LYS A 79 9.93 -5.89 7.41
CA LYS A 79 11.21 -6.51 7.73
C LYS A 79 11.55 -7.64 6.75
N ALA A 80 12.80 -7.71 6.32
CA ALA A 80 13.36 -8.83 5.58
C ALA A 80 14.63 -9.29 6.30
N ALA A 81 14.66 -10.55 6.75
CA ALA A 81 15.76 -11.09 7.56
C ALA A 81 16.14 -10.17 8.75
N ASP A 82 15.14 -9.70 9.50
CA ASP A 82 15.24 -8.76 10.63
C ASP A 82 15.65 -7.31 10.32
N GLU A 83 16.02 -7.00 9.07
CA GLU A 83 16.30 -5.63 8.64
C GLU A 83 15.03 -4.89 8.22
N VAL A 84 14.92 -3.62 8.63
CA VAL A 84 13.79 -2.76 8.22
C VAL A 84 13.98 -2.35 6.76
N VAL A 85 12.98 -2.66 5.94
CA VAL A 85 12.93 -2.30 4.52
C VAL A 85 12.15 -1.00 4.36
N VAL A 86 12.82 0.03 3.85
CA VAL A 86 12.16 1.31 3.55
C VAL A 86 11.21 1.18 2.35
N PRO A 87 10.08 1.91 2.34
CA PRO A 87 9.23 2.02 1.15
C PRO A 87 10.04 2.42 -0.07
N ASN A 88 9.92 1.65 -1.15
CA ASN A 88 10.77 1.77 -2.34
C ASN A 88 9.95 1.77 -3.64
N LEU A 89 8.67 2.11 -3.56
CA LEU A 89 7.79 2.21 -4.73
C LEU A 89 8.35 3.22 -5.73
N ASP A 90 8.50 2.79 -6.97
CA ASP A 90 8.96 3.60 -8.09
C ASP A 90 8.10 3.37 -9.34
N SER A 91 8.50 3.98 -10.47
CA SER A 91 7.80 3.84 -11.75
C SER A 91 8.01 2.48 -12.44
N LYS A 92 8.96 1.65 -11.98
CA LYS A 92 9.29 0.34 -12.56
C LYS A 92 8.72 -0.83 -11.75
N SER A 93 8.14 -0.54 -10.59
CA SER A 93 7.65 -1.53 -9.64
C SER A 93 6.61 -2.44 -10.27
N SER A 94 6.85 -3.75 -10.23
CA SER A 94 6.04 -4.74 -10.97
C SER A 94 5.26 -5.68 -10.06
N ARG A 95 5.71 -5.86 -8.81
CA ARG A 95 5.00 -6.62 -7.77
C ARG A 95 4.86 -5.70 -6.57
N VAL A 96 3.69 -5.11 -6.35
CA VAL A 96 3.53 -4.10 -5.29
C VAL A 96 2.80 -4.70 -4.09
N LEU A 97 3.35 -4.44 -2.91
CA LEU A 97 2.69 -4.64 -1.62
C LEU A 97 2.40 -3.26 -1.01
N VAL A 98 1.14 -2.97 -0.74
CA VAL A 98 0.71 -1.80 0.02
C VAL A 98 0.21 -2.26 1.39
N VAL A 99 0.69 -1.61 2.44
CA VAL A 99 0.24 -1.81 3.80
C VAL A 99 -0.43 -0.52 4.30
N ILE A 100 -1.63 -0.66 4.84
CA ILE A 100 -2.52 0.43 5.23
C ILE A 100 -2.79 0.27 6.72
N GLY A 101 -2.47 1.29 7.50
CA GLY A 101 -2.60 1.29 8.95
C GLY A 101 -1.51 2.13 9.59
N GLY A 102 -1.54 2.22 10.92
CA GLY A 102 -0.56 3.00 11.67
C GLY A 102 -1.10 3.48 13.00
N VAL A 103 -0.35 4.40 13.60
CA VAL A 103 -0.65 5.00 14.90
C VAL A 103 -2.08 5.55 14.91
N GLN A 104 -2.88 5.10 15.87
CA GLN A 104 -4.28 5.53 16.05
C GLN A 104 -5.25 5.19 14.90
N ALA A 105 -4.86 4.36 13.92
CA ALA A 105 -5.79 3.94 12.88
C ALA A 105 -6.89 3.04 13.47
N ASP A 106 -8.15 3.41 13.27
CA ASP A 106 -9.29 2.58 13.63
C ASP A 106 -9.64 1.57 12.52
N THR A 107 -10.43 0.55 12.87
CA THR A 107 -10.78 -0.52 11.95
C THR A 107 -11.62 -0.03 10.78
N GLU A 108 -12.53 0.93 11.02
CA GLU A 108 -13.46 1.42 9.99
C GLU A 108 -12.72 2.23 8.92
N MET A 109 -11.81 3.12 9.33
CA MET A 109 -10.97 3.91 8.45
C MET A 109 -9.99 3.03 7.68
N VAL A 110 -9.37 2.03 8.32
CA VAL A 110 -8.51 1.07 7.60
C VAL A 110 -9.30 0.29 6.54
N HIS A 111 -10.52 -0.13 6.89
CA HIS A 111 -11.41 -0.80 5.95
C HIS A 111 -11.83 0.09 4.78
N ALA A 112 -12.27 1.31 5.08
CA ALA A 112 -12.68 2.29 4.07
C ALA A 112 -11.52 2.67 3.14
N THR A 113 -10.34 2.90 3.70
CA THR A 113 -9.11 3.23 2.95
C THR A 113 -8.72 2.08 2.02
N GLY A 114 -8.71 0.84 2.52
CA GLY A 114 -8.38 -0.35 1.73
C GLY A 114 -9.37 -0.58 0.58
N GLN A 115 -10.68 -0.45 0.84
CA GLN A 115 -11.71 -0.59 -0.18
C GLN A 115 -11.64 0.53 -1.23
N GLU A 116 -11.42 1.77 -0.82
CA GLU A 116 -11.28 2.88 -1.75
C GLU A 116 -10.05 2.70 -2.65
N LEU A 117 -8.90 2.31 -2.07
CA LEU A 117 -7.69 2.05 -2.83
C LEU A 117 -7.91 0.91 -3.83
N GLN A 118 -8.46 -0.23 -3.41
CA GLN A 118 -8.74 -1.35 -4.32
C GLN A 118 -9.67 -0.95 -5.48
N ARG A 119 -10.72 -0.17 -5.19
CA ARG A 119 -11.66 0.30 -6.22
C ARG A 119 -10.99 1.26 -7.21
N LYS A 120 -10.18 2.20 -6.71
CA LYS A 120 -9.47 3.16 -7.55
C LYS A 120 -8.36 2.49 -8.36
N LEU A 121 -7.69 1.48 -7.81
CA LEU A 121 -6.72 0.67 -8.55
C LEU A 121 -7.35 0.00 -9.77
N LYS A 122 -8.52 -0.62 -9.59
CA LYS A 122 -9.28 -1.19 -10.70
C LYS A 122 -9.71 -0.15 -11.72
N ALA A 123 -10.16 1.03 -11.26
CA ALA A 123 -10.67 2.08 -12.14
C ALA A 123 -9.59 2.82 -12.93
N TYR A 124 -8.42 3.07 -12.33
CA TYR A 124 -7.36 3.88 -12.91
C TYR A 124 -6.28 3.06 -13.61
N PHE A 125 -6.04 1.83 -13.18
CA PHE A 125 -4.99 0.97 -13.74
C PHE A 125 -5.53 -0.33 -14.35
N GLY A 126 -6.84 -0.61 -14.23
CA GLY A 126 -7.41 -1.87 -14.70
C GLY A 126 -6.97 -3.09 -13.88
N ILE A 127 -6.32 -2.90 -12.74
CA ILE A 127 -5.71 -3.97 -11.94
C ILE A 127 -6.64 -4.41 -10.82
N GLN A 128 -6.82 -5.71 -10.70
CA GLN A 128 -7.51 -6.32 -9.56
C GLN A 128 -6.51 -6.68 -8.46
N ALA A 129 -6.33 -5.78 -7.50
CA ALA A 129 -5.51 -6.05 -6.33
C ALA A 129 -6.20 -6.99 -5.33
N ARG A 130 -5.41 -7.82 -4.64
CA ARG A 130 -5.87 -8.67 -3.53
C ARG A 130 -5.81 -7.87 -2.24
N LEU A 131 -6.97 -7.57 -1.66
CA LEU A 131 -7.10 -6.87 -0.39
C LEU A 131 -7.40 -7.88 0.74
N GLN A 132 -6.66 -7.79 1.84
CA GLN A 132 -6.82 -8.63 3.02
C GLN A 132 -6.80 -7.77 4.28
N PHE A 133 -7.82 -7.90 5.11
CA PHE A 133 -7.88 -7.23 6.42
C PHE A 133 -7.35 -8.16 7.51
N ARG A 134 -6.54 -7.60 8.41
CA ARG A 134 -5.92 -8.31 9.52
C ARG A 134 -5.94 -7.44 10.77
N THR A 135 -5.84 -8.12 11.90
CA THR A 135 -5.58 -7.48 13.19
C THR A 135 -4.24 -8.01 13.67
N SER A 136 -3.37 -7.10 14.10
CA SER A 136 -2.10 -7.44 14.73
C SER A 136 -2.29 -8.44 15.87
N SER A 137 -1.41 -9.43 15.94
CA SER A 137 -1.44 -10.54 16.89
C SER A 137 -0.01 -10.88 17.28
N ASP A 138 0.16 -11.43 18.48
CA ASP A 138 1.45 -11.96 18.96
C ASP A 138 1.83 -13.27 18.22
N THR A 139 0.89 -13.83 17.45
CA THR A 139 1.11 -15.00 16.59
C THR A 139 1.44 -14.57 15.15
N VAL A 140 2.42 -15.24 14.55
CA VAL A 140 2.78 -15.02 13.14
C VAL A 140 1.62 -15.48 12.24
N GLN A 141 1.14 -14.56 11.40
CA GLN A 141 0.09 -14.83 10.43
C GLN A 141 0.69 -14.91 9.02
N VAL A 142 0.68 -16.11 8.42
CA VAL A 142 1.19 -16.30 7.06
C VAL A 142 0.19 -15.76 6.04
N LEU A 143 0.69 -14.96 5.09
CA LEU A 143 -0.12 -14.31 4.08
C LEU A 143 0.37 -14.67 2.68
N ASN A 144 -0.46 -15.38 1.94
CA ASN A 144 -0.25 -15.57 0.52
C ASN A 144 -0.71 -14.31 -0.22
N THR A 145 0.25 -13.61 -0.81
CA THR A 145 0.04 -12.35 -1.54
C THR A 145 0.01 -12.55 -3.05
N THR A 146 0.34 -13.75 -3.54
CA THR A 146 0.19 -14.18 -4.93
C THR A 146 -1.03 -15.11 -5.07
N LYS A 147 -1.68 -15.09 -6.24
CA LYS A 147 -2.57 -16.20 -6.63
C LYS A 147 -1.67 -17.39 -6.96
N THR A 148 -1.87 -18.53 -6.32
CA THR A 148 -1.38 -19.79 -6.85
C THR A 148 -2.05 -19.99 -8.20
N VAL A 149 -1.26 -20.06 -9.27
CA VAL A 149 -1.74 -20.51 -10.57
C VAL A 149 -1.91 -22.02 -10.41
N SER A 150 -3.14 -22.46 -10.19
CA SER A 150 -3.53 -23.86 -10.21
C SER A 150 -3.76 -24.32 -11.63
#